data_AF-A0A9X6VC06-F1
#
_entry.id   AF-A0A9X6VC06-F1
#
_cell.length_a   1.000
_cell.length_b   1.000
_cell.length_c   1.000
_cell.angle_alpha   90.00
_cell.angle_beta   90.00
_cell.angle_gamma   90.00
#
_symmetry.space_group_name_H-M   'P 1'
#
loop_
_entity.id
_entity.type
_entity.pdbx_description
1 polymer ?
#
loop_
_entity_poly.entity_id
_entity_poly.type
_entity_poly.pdbx_seq_one_letter_code
_entity_poly.pdbx_strand_id
1 'polypeptide(L)'
;MGAEILMVLGLTVGLIVAIFRLSPIVGIVFLIMLLIGIVVFSHYIRKEELTELKGVIAHNLSISQEEMLFDVERMKKSFLGWKKLYVFTSKGEFEVNIHRDNGEWVGIDLISISNVNYTKELNY
;
A
#
# COMPACT_ATOMS: atom_id res chain seq x y z
N MET A 1 -11.05 -2.22 21.22
CA MET A 1 -11.10 -1.73 19.83
C MET A 1 -12.21 -0.71 19.56
N GLY A 2 -13.51 -1.05 19.62
CA GLY A 2 -14.59 -0.09 19.27
C GLY A 2 -14.66 1.18 20.13
N ALA A 3 -14.50 1.06 21.45
CA ALA A 3 -14.56 2.19 22.38
C ALA A 3 -13.35 3.13 22.29
N GLU A 4 -12.16 2.58 22.03
CA GLU A 4 -10.91 3.36 21.89
C GLU A 4 -10.94 4.21 20.61
N ILE A 5 -11.41 3.63 19.50
CA ILE A 5 -11.59 4.35 18.24
C ILE A 5 -12.55 5.52 18.43
N LEU A 6 -13.65 5.31 19.15
CA LEU A 6 -14.64 6.35 19.44
C LEU A 6 -14.05 7.50 20.29
N MET A 7 -13.22 7.15 21.27
CA MET A 7 -12.56 8.11 22.15
C MET A 7 -11.56 8.99 21.37
N VAL A 8 -10.76 8.38 20.49
CA VAL A 8 -9.82 9.11 19.62
C VAL A 8 -10.56 10.02 18.65
N LEU A 9 -11.65 9.53 18.04
CA LEU A 9 -12.52 10.35 17.18
C LEU A 9 -13.09 11.56 17.93
N GLY A 10 -13.63 11.34 19.13
CA GLY A 10 -14.19 12.40 19.97
C GLY A 10 -13.15 13.46 20.34
N LEU A 11 -11.95 13.06 20.74
CA LEU A 11 -10.83 13.96 21.02
C LEU A 11 -10.44 14.78 19.80
N THR A 12 -10.33 14.13 18.64
CA THR A 12 -9.94 14.79 17.39
C THR A 12 -10.96 15.84 16.97
N VAL A 13 -12.25 15.49 17.02
CA VAL A 13 -13.35 16.44 16.72
C VAL A 13 -13.36 17.60 17.72
N GLY A 14 -13.22 17.32 19.01
CA GLY A 14 -13.16 18.34 20.05
C GLY A 14 -12.01 19.33 19.83
N LEU A 15 -10.83 18.83 19.45
CA LEU A 15 -9.66 19.64 19.14
C LEU A 15 -9.91 20.55 17.91
N ILE A 16 -10.47 19.99 16.84
CA ILE A 16 -10.81 20.76 15.63
C ILE A 16 -11.78 21.90 15.99
N VAL A 17 -12.86 21.60 16.72
CA VAL A 17 -13.85 22.62 17.13
C VAL A 17 -13.21 23.71 18.00
N ALA A 18 -12.32 23.33 18.94
CA ALA A 18 -11.62 24.30 19.79
C ALA A 18 -10.71 25.24 18.97
N ILE A 19 -9.98 24.72 17.99
CA ILE A 19 -9.11 25.52 17.12
C ILE A 19 -9.94 26.48 16.25
N PHE A 20 -11.05 26.01 15.68
CA PHE A 20 -11.96 26.85 14.89
C PHE A 20 -12.58 27.99 15.71
N ARG A 21 -12.86 27.76 17.00
CA ARG A 21 -13.34 28.82 17.90
C ARG A 21 -12.27 29.87 18.21
N LEU A 22 -11.01 29.48 18.30
CA LEU A 22 -9.90 30.40 18.55
C LEU A 22 -9.61 31.28 17.33
N SER A 23 -9.51 30.66 16.15
CA SER A 23 -9.34 31.39 14.89
C SER A 23 -9.78 30.51 13.72
N PRO A 24 -10.76 30.96 12.92
CA PRO A 24 -11.20 30.23 11.74
C PRO A 24 -10.06 29.98 10.73
N ILE A 25 -9.14 30.95 10.59
CA ILE A 25 -8.00 30.84 9.67
C ILE A 25 -7.04 29.76 10.14
N VAL A 26 -6.72 29.72 11.44
CA VAL A 26 -5.84 28.69 12.02
C VAL A 26 -6.47 27.30 11.91
N GLY A 27 -7.80 27.21 12.11
CA GLY A 27 -8.55 25.97 11.91
C GLY A 27 -8.44 25.40 10.50
N ILE A 28 -8.55 26.26 9.48
CA ILE A 28 -8.41 25.87 8.08
C ILE A 28 -6.98 25.36 7.80
N VAL A 29 -5.95 26.09 8.24
CA VAL A 29 -4.55 25.67 8.07
C VAL A 29 -4.28 24.32 8.75
N PHE A 30 -4.79 24.14 9.96
CA PHE A 30 -4.66 22.88 10.69
C PHE A 30 -5.32 21.71 9.96
N LEU A 31 -6.53 21.88 9.41
CA LEU A 31 -7.21 20.85 8.62
C LEU A 31 -6.41 20.47 7.37
N ILE A 32 -5.87 21.45 6.65
CA ILE A 32 -5.05 21.19 5.46
C ILE A 32 -3.81 20.37 5.84
N MET A 33 -3.10 20.77 6.91
CA MET A 33 -1.92 20.04 7.40
C MET A 33 -2.28 18.61 7.84
N LEU A 34 -3.42 18.42 8.49
CA LEU A 34 -3.91 17.10 8.90
C LEU A 34 -4.21 16.20 7.70
N LEU A 35 -4.86 16.74 6.65
CA LEU A 35 -5.12 16.00 5.41
C LEU A 35 -3.82 15.62 4.69
N ILE A 36 -2.85 16.53 4.61
CA ILE A 36 -1.52 16.24 4.05
C ILE A 36 -0.84 15.14 4.86
N GLY A 37 -0.89 15.22 6.19
CA GLY A 37 -0.35 14.20 7.08
C GLY A 37 -0.94 12.81 6.83
N ILE A 38 -2.27 12.71 6.67
CA ILE A 38 -2.95 11.46 6.33
C ILE A 38 -2.48 10.90 4.99
N VAL A 39 -2.33 11.75 3.97
CA VAL A 39 -1.87 11.33 2.64
C VAL A 39 -0.43 10.80 2.70
N VAL A 40 0.47 11.53 3.37
CA VAL A 40 1.88 11.13 3.52
C VAL A 40 2.00 9.83 4.31
N PHE A 41 1.26 9.71 5.41
CA PHE A 41 1.26 8.51 6.24
C PHE A 41 0.71 7.30 5.49
N SER A 42 -0.39 7.46 4.74
CA SER A 42 -0.94 6.40 3.89
C SER A 42 0.06 5.97 2.82
N HIS A 43 0.79 6.92 2.21
CA HIS A 43 1.83 6.61 1.25
C HIS A 43 3.00 5.84 1.90
N TYR A 44 3.39 6.21 3.13
CA TYR A 44 4.45 5.53 3.88
C TYR A 44 4.10 4.07 4.16
N ILE A 45 2.93 3.79 4.75
CA ILE A 45 2.46 2.43 5.02
C ILE A 45 2.42 1.59 3.74
N ARG A 46 1.93 2.16 2.63
CA ARG A 46 1.86 1.44 1.35
C ARG A 46 3.23 1.08 0.78
N LYS A 47 4.25 1.91 1.02
CA LYS A 47 5.61 1.64 0.57
C LYS A 47 6.24 0.51 1.37
N GLU A 48 6.01 0.50 2.68
CA GLU A 48 6.44 -0.56 3.59
C GLU A 48 5.79 -1.89 3.19
N GLU A 49 4.47 -1.91 3.05
CA GLU A 49 3.71 -3.09 2.62
C GLU A 49 4.20 -3.64 1.27
N LEU A 50 4.44 -2.77 0.28
CA LEU A 50 4.96 -3.22 -1.01
C LEU A 50 6.35 -3.85 -0.88
N THR A 51 7.18 -3.35 0.05
CA THR A 51 8.53 -3.86 0.30
C THR A 51 8.48 -5.25 0.94
N GLU A 52 7.60 -5.44 1.92
CA GLU A 52 7.34 -6.76 2.51
C GLU A 52 6.84 -7.74 1.47
N LEU A 53 5.86 -7.33 0.67
CA LEU A 53 5.27 -8.17 -0.36
C LEU A 53 6.30 -8.57 -1.42
N LYS A 54 7.18 -7.66 -1.83
CA LYS A 54 8.34 -7.98 -2.67
C LYS A 54 9.18 -9.09 -2.06
N GLY A 55 9.45 -9.04 -0.76
CA GLY A 55 10.19 -10.09 -0.06
C GLY A 55 9.50 -11.44 -0.11
N VAL A 56 8.18 -11.48 0.13
CA VAL A 56 7.40 -12.73 0.10
C VAL A 56 7.37 -13.33 -1.31
N ILE A 57 7.14 -12.50 -2.34
CA ILE A 57 7.14 -12.96 -3.74
C ILE A 57 8.52 -13.49 -4.13
N ALA A 58 9.58 -12.75 -3.84
CA ALA A 58 10.96 -13.16 -4.14
C ALA A 58 11.32 -14.48 -3.45
N HIS A 59 10.93 -14.65 -2.19
CA HIS A 59 11.13 -15.90 -1.46
C HIS A 59 10.39 -17.07 -2.11
N ASN A 60 9.10 -16.91 -2.40
CA ASN A 60 8.28 -17.96 -3.01
C ASN A 60 8.75 -18.34 -4.41
N LEU A 61 9.21 -17.37 -5.19
CA LEU A 61 9.76 -17.60 -6.51
C LEU A 61 11.24 -17.98 -6.47
N SER A 62 11.93 -17.95 -5.31
CA SER A 62 13.37 -18.15 -5.18
C SER A 62 14.18 -17.30 -6.18
N ILE A 63 13.94 -16.00 -6.18
CA ILE A 63 14.63 -14.98 -7.00
C ILE A 63 15.08 -13.81 -6.12
N SER A 64 15.94 -12.94 -6.63
CA SER A 64 16.26 -11.68 -5.95
C SER A 64 15.09 -10.69 -6.04
N GLN A 65 14.90 -9.86 -5.01
CA GLN A 65 13.91 -8.78 -5.05
C GLN A 65 14.20 -7.76 -6.15
N GLU A 66 15.47 -7.59 -6.51
CA GLU A 66 15.94 -6.63 -7.52
C GLU A 66 15.61 -7.10 -8.95
N GLU A 67 15.38 -8.40 -9.15
CA GLU A 67 15.01 -8.98 -10.44
C GLU A 67 13.51 -8.80 -10.77
N MET A 68 12.72 -8.31 -9.82
CA MET A 68 11.28 -8.15 -10.01
C MET A 68 10.93 -6.80 -10.61
N LEU A 69 10.35 -6.83 -11.80
CA LEU A 69 9.77 -5.68 -12.46
C LEU A 69 8.26 -5.71 -12.30
N PHE A 70 7.69 -4.54 -12.06
CA PHE A 70 6.30 -4.39 -11.70
C PHE A 70 5.55 -3.71 -12.84
N ASP A 71 4.52 -4.37 -13.37
CA ASP A 71 3.62 -3.74 -14.33
C ASP A 71 2.66 -2.80 -13.60
N VAL A 72 3.00 -1.51 -13.56
CA VAL A 72 2.21 -0.48 -12.86
C VAL A 72 0.83 -0.30 -13.49
N GLU A 73 0.69 -0.54 -14.80
CA GLU A 73 -0.54 -0.27 -15.56
C GLU A 73 -1.62 -1.31 -15.22
N ARG A 74 -1.22 -2.56 -15.00
CA ARG A 74 -2.13 -3.67 -14.68
C ARG A 74 -2.39 -3.85 -13.18
N MET A 75 -1.72 -3.08 -12.31
CA MET A 75 -1.93 -3.18 -10.86
C MET A 75 -3.32 -2.72 -10.44
N LYS A 76 -3.91 -3.44 -9.50
CA LYS A 76 -5.18 -3.05 -8.88
C LYS A 76 -4.98 -2.68 -7.41
N LYS A 77 -5.34 -1.43 -7.10
CA LYS A 77 -5.36 -0.88 -5.74
C LYS A 77 -6.79 -0.87 -5.20
N SER A 78 -6.89 -1.03 -3.89
CA SER A 78 -8.08 -0.76 -3.09
C SER A 78 -7.78 0.34 -2.07
N PHE A 79 -8.81 0.84 -1.39
CA PHE A 79 -8.63 1.81 -0.30
C PHE A 79 -7.70 1.26 0.80
N LEU A 80 -7.83 -0.05 1.08
CA LEU A 80 -7.10 -0.78 2.12
C LEU A 80 -5.70 -1.25 1.69
N GLY A 81 -5.27 -0.98 0.45
CA GLY A 81 -3.95 -1.37 -0.04
C GLY A 81 -4.00 -2.11 -1.39
N TRP A 82 -2.92 -2.79 -1.74
CA TRP A 82 -2.80 -3.57 -2.97
C TRP A 82 -3.76 -4.78 -2.98
N LYS A 83 -4.44 -5.01 -4.11
CA LYS A 83 -5.33 -6.15 -4.33
C LYS A 83 -4.75 -7.15 -5.32
N LYS A 84 -4.17 -6.63 -6.41
CA LYS A 84 -3.56 -7.45 -7.47
C LYS A 84 -2.33 -6.75 -8.01
N LEU A 85 -1.25 -7.50 -8.20
CA LEU A 85 -0.03 -7.05 -8.85
C LEU A 85 0.32 -7.98 -10.01
N TYR A 86 1.09 -7.45 -10.95
CA TYR A 86 1.70 -8.23 -12.03
C TYR A 86 3.20 -8.02 -11.94
N VAL A 87 3.95 -9.11 -11.88
CA VAL A 87 5.40 -9.11 -11.75
C VAL A 87 6.05 -9.87 -12.89
N PHE A 88 7.03 -9.24 -13.51
CA PHE A 88 7.93 -9.86 -14.48
C PHE A 88 9.25 -10.18 -13.79
N THR A 89 9.74 -11.38 -14.03
CA THR A 89 10.91 -11.92 -13.34
C THR A 89 11.76 -12.73 -14.31
N SER A 90 12.92 -13.19 -13.84
CA SER A 90 13.76 -14.15 -14.55
C SER A 90 13.08 -15.51 -14.79
N LYS A 91 12.01 -15.82 -14.03
CA LYS A 91 11.26 -17.08 -14.11
C LYS A 91 9.96 -16.98 -14.90
N GLY A 92 9.54 -15.79 -15.30
CA GLY A 92 8.23 -15.61 -15.92
C GLY A 92 7.49 -14.34 -15.54
N GLU A 93 6.28 -14.23 -16.07
CA GLU A 93 5.24 -13.29 -15.64
C GLU A 93 4.31 -13.99 -14.64
N PHE A 94 4.05 -13.34 -13.53
CA PHE A 94 3.14 -13.82 -12.49
C PHE A 94 2.09 -12.77 -12.15
N GLU A 95 0.86 -13.21 -12.03
CA GLU A 95 -0.19 -12.46 -11.34
C GLU A 95 -0.12 -12.79 -9.85
N VAL A 96 -0.04 -11.76 -9.02
CA VAL A 96 -0.03 -11.86 -7.57
C VAL A 96 -1.35 -11.35 -7.02
N ASN A 97 -2.18 -12.26 -6.53
CA ASN A 97 -3.43 -11.93 -5.84
C ASN A 97 -3.17 -11.83 -4.34
N ILE A 98 -3.61 -10.73 -3.73
CA ILE A 98 -3.35 -10.45 -2.31
C ILE A 98 -4.65 -10.64 -1.54
N HIS A 99 -4.64 -11.58 -0.59
CA HIS A 99 -5.76 -11.86 0.29
C HIS A 99 -5.67 -10.98 1.53
N ARG A 100 -6.80 -10.38 1.92
CA ARG A 100 -6.88 -9.47 3.06
C ARG A 100 -8.00 -9.83 4.01
N ASP A 101 -7.74 -9.68 5.30
CA ASP A 101 -8.73 -9.72 6.37
C ASP A 101 -8.59 -8.46 7.24
N ASN A 102 -9.69 -7.75 7.47
CA ASN A 102 -9.75 -6.51 8.26
C ASN A 102 -8.69 -5.43 7.92
N GLY A 103 -8.24 -5.37 6.66
CA GLY A 103 -7.28 -4.39 6.18
C GLY A 103 -5.82 -4.90 6.14
N GLU A 104 -5.51 -5.95 6.89
CA GLU A 104 -4.21 -6.61 6.86
C GLU A 104 -4.17 -7.66 5.76
N TRP A 105 -3.00 -7.83 5.12
CA TRP A 105 -2.80 -8.91 4.17
C TRP A 105 -2.50 -10.21 4.94
N VAL A 106 -3.15 -11.30 4.56
CA VAL A 106 -3.03 -12.60 5.25
C VAL A 106 -2.36 -13.67 4.39
N GLY A 107 -2.20 -13.40 3.09
CA GLY A 107 -1.52 -14.29 2.17
C GLY A 107 -1.51 -13.77 0.74
N ILE A 108 -0.78 -14.50 -0.11
CA ILE A 108 -0.72 -14.24 -1.54
C ILE A 108 -0.91 -15.53 -2.33
N ASP A 109 -1.57 -15.42 -3.48
CA ASP A 109 -1.55 -16.44 -4.51
C ASP A 109 -0.71 -15.95 -5.69
N LEU A 110 0.15 -16.85 -6.19
CA LEU A 110 1.00 -16.62 -7.35
C LEU A 110 0.48 -17.47 -8.51
N ILE A 111 -0.02 -16.82 -9.56
CA ILE A 111 -0.51 -17.48 -10.77
C ILE A 111 0.49 -17.21 -11.89
N SER A 112 1.11 -18.26 -12.41
CA SER A 112 2.00 -18.13 -13.58
C SER A 112 1.18 -17.82 -14.83
N ILE A 113 1.58 -16.77 -15.54
CA ILE A 113 0.98 -16.34 -16.82
C ILE A 113 1.88 -16.78 -17.98
N SER A 114 3.18 -16.59 -17.84
CA SER A 114 4.18 -16.85 -18.86
C SER A 114 5.47 -17.32 -18.23
N ASN A 115 6.19 -18.23 -18.89
CA ASN A 115 7.50 -18.73 -18.45
C ASN A 115 8.68 -18.03 -19.15
N VAL A 116 8.42 -16.90 -19.83
CA VAL A 116 9.47 -16.13 -20.54
C VAL A 116 10.34 -15.40 -19.53
N ASN A 117 11.66 -15.45 -19.74
CA ASN A 117 12.61 -14.71 -18.91
C ASN A 117 12.69 -13.25 -19.39
N TYR A 118 11.88 -12.39 -18.77
CA TYR A 118 11.80 -10.97 -19.12
C TYR A 118 13.02 -10.15 -18.65
N THR A 119 13.79 -10.64 -17.67
CA THR A 119 15.02 -9.94 -17.22
C THR A 119 16.17 -10.01 -18.23
N LYS A 120 16.17 -11.00 -19.13
CA LYS A 120 17.15 -11.07 -20.22
C LYS A 120 16.79 -10.19 -21.42
N GLU A 121 15.50 -9.98 -21.68
CA GLU A 121 15.04 -9.22 -22.85
C GLU A 121 15.19 -7.70 -22.68
N LEU A 122 15.30 -7.20 -21.45
CA LEU A 122 15.47 -5.78 -21.14
C LEU A 122 16.93 -5.29 -21.13
N ASN A 123 17.91 -6.20 -21.21
CA ASN A 123 19.34 -5.89 -21.23
C ASN A 123 19.95 -5.92 -22.65
N TYR A 124 19.12 -5.83 -23.70
CA TYR A 124 19.54 -5.78 -25.10
C TYR A 124 19.29 -4.41 -25.73
#